data_AF-A0A5C5ZRY1-F1
#
_entry.id   AF-A0A5C5ZRY1-F1
#
_cell.length_a   1.000
_cell.length_b   1.000
_cell.length_c   1.000
_cell.angle_alpha   90.00
_cell.angle_beta   90.00
_cell.angle_gamma   90.00
#
_symmetry.space_group_name_H-M   'P 1'
#
loop_
_entity.id
_entity.type
_entity.pdbx_description
1 polymer ?
#
loop_
_entity_poly.entity_id
_entity_poly.type
_entity_poly.pdbx_seq_one_letter_code
_entity_poly.pdbx_strand_id
1 'polypeptide(L)'
;MACPFYWIRGECLNRSVVFELGHFDHLVSCYCDYYHQARPHQRKENKPLLGVWPEVDDPPNEGEKIVCRQWLGGVLKHYEREAA
;
A
#
# COMPACT_ATOMS: atom_id res chain seq x y z
N MET A 1 -12.07 -11.58 13.25
CA MET A 1 -11.16 -12.19 12.25
C MET A 1 -11.58 -11.64 10.89
N ALA A 2 -10.98 -10.54 10.43
CA ALA A 2 -11.40 -9.89 9.19
C ALA A 2 -10.81 -10.66 8.00
N CYS A 3 -11.66 -11.25 7.17
CA CYS A 3 -11.25 -12.00 5.99
C CYS A 3 -10.52 -11.07 4.99
N PRO A 4 -9.30 -11.40 4.51
CA PRO A 4 -8.52 -10.54 3.60
C PRO A 4 -9.27 -10.20 2.30
N PHE A 5 -10.26 -10.99 1.91
CA PHE A 5 -11.05 -10.80 0.69
C PHE A 5 -11.87 -9.50 0.64
N TYR A 6 -12.28 -8.95 1.79
CA TYR A 6 -13.09 -7.71 1.79
C TYR A 6 -12.26 -6.46 1.48
N TRP A 7 -10.97 -6.48 1.80
CA TRP A 7 -10.12 -5.30 1.73
C TRP A 7 -9.69 -5.03 0.28
N ILE A 8 -9.19 -6.06 -0.41
CA ILE A 8 -8.85 -5.97 -1.83
C ILE A 8 -10.05 -5.58 -2.70
N ARG A 9 -11.25 -6.05 -2.34
CA ARG A 9 -12.48 -5.72 -3.07
C ARG A 9 -12.77 -4.23 -3.04
N GLY A 10 -12.75 -3.61 -1.85
CA GLY A 10 -13.05 -2.19 -1.68
C GLY A 10 -11.91 -1.26 -2.10
N GLU A 11 -10.66 -1.63 -1.81
CA GLU A 11 -9.49 -0.79 -2.06
C GLU A 11 -9.04 -0.83 -3.54
N CYS A 12 -9.21 -1.96 -4.22
CA CYS A 12 -8.67 -2.21 -5.56
C CYS A 12 -9.72 -2.63 -6.60
N LEU A 13 -10.41 -3.76 -6.39
CA LEU A 13 -11.20 -4.39 -7.45
C LEU A 13 -12.45 -3.59 -7.84
N ASN A 14 -13.15 -2.97 -6.88
CA ASN A 14 -14.31 -2.12 -7.17
C ASN A 14 -13.96 -0.84 -7.95
N ARG A 15 -12.66 -0.50 -8.04
CA ARG A 15 -12.14 0.68 -8.75
C ARG A 15 -11.47 0.32 -10.07
N SER A 16 -11.51 -0.96 -10.46
CA SER A 16 -10.82 -1.50 -11.63
C SER A 16 -11.81 -2.22 -12.53
N VAL A 17 -11.65 -2.08 -13.85
CA VAL A 17 -12.37 -2.88 -14.84
C VAL A 17 -11.43 -3.98 -15.34
N VAL A 18 -11.81 -5.24 -15.12
CA VAL A 18 -11.00 -6.41 -15.48
C VAL A 18 -11.41 -6.89 -16.87
N PHE A 19 -10.45 -6.99 -17.79
CA PHE A 19 -10.70 -7.36 -19.19
C PHE A 19 -10.41 -8.84 -19.47
N GLU A 20 -9.47 -9.42 -18.74
CA GLU A 20 -9.04 -10.81 -18.89
C GLU A 20 -8.42 -11.34 -17.59
N LEU A 21 -8.17 -12.64 -17.52
CA LEU A 21 -7.60 -13.27 -16.33
C LEU A 21 -6.17 -12.76 -16.03
N GLY A 22 -5.34 -12.55 -17.05
CA GLY A 22 -3.99 -12.00 -16.87
C GLY A 22 -4.00 -10.59 -16.27
N HIS A 23 -4.97 -9.77 -16.65
CA HIS A 23 -5.17 -8.46 -16.02
C HIS A 23 -5.58 -8.62 -14.55
N PHE A 24 -6.50 -9.54 -14.23
CA PHE A 24 -6.87 -9.83 -12.85
C PHE A 24 -5.66 -10.25 -12.00
N ASP A 25 -4.85 -11.17 -12.51
CA ASP A 25 -3.66 -11.65 -11.82
C ASP A 25 -2.65 -10.52 -11.58
N HIS A 26 -2.48 -9.62 -12.56
CA HIS A 26 -1.66 -8.43 -12.39
C HIS A 26 -2.19 -7.51 -11.29
N LEU A 27 -3.49 -7.22 -11.26
CA LEU A 27 -4.11 -6.39 -10.21
C LEU A 27 -3.91 -6.99 -8.81
N VAL A 28 -4.15 -8.30 -8.68
CA VAL A 28 -3.99 -9.01 -7.40
C VAL A 28 -2.52 -9.01 -6.98
N SER A 29 -1.58 -9.24 -7.90
CA SER A 29 -0.15 -9.20 -7.59
C SER A 29 0.28 -7.81 -7.12
N CYS A 30 -0.11 -6.75 -7.83
CA CYS A 30 0.21 -5.38 -7.42
C CYS A 30 -0.42 -5.03 -6.07
N TYR A 31 -1.64 -5.49 -5.80
CA TYR A 31 -2.26 -5.29 -4.50
C TYR A 31 -1.52 -6.05 -3.39
N CYS A 32 -1.06 -7.27 -3.64
CA CYS A 32 -0.24 -8.03 -2.68
C CYS A 32 1.07 -7.31 -2.38
N ASP A 33 1.74 -6.74 -3.38
CA ASP A 33 2.95 -5.94 -3.18
C ASP A 33 2.67 -4.75 -2.27
N TYR A 34 1.63 -3.98 -2.56
CA TYR A 34 1.20 -2.86 -1.71
C TYR A 34 0.83 -3.33 -0.29
N TYR A 35 0.06 -4.42 -0.16
CA TYR A 35 -0.39 -4.96 1.12
C TYR A 35 0.77 -5.33 2.04
N HIS A 36 1.81 -5.94 1.48
CA HIS A 36 2.98 -6.35 2.26
C HIS A 36 3.95 -5.19 2.52
N GLN A 37 4.21 -4.35 1.52
CA GLN A 37 5.28 -3.36 1.58
C GLN A 37 4.85 -1.99 2.13
N ALA A 38 3.57 -1.62 2.06
CA ALA A 38 3.16 -0.24 2.30
C ALA A 38 1.89 -0.07 3.14
N ARG A 39 1.03 -1.09 3.20
CA ARG A 39 -0.24 -1.01 3.92
C ARG A 39 -0.01 -1.10 5.44
N PRO A 40 -0.56 -0.20 6.26
CA PRO A 40 -0.45 -0.28 7.71
C PRO A 40 -1.32 -1.41 8.26
N HIS A 41 -0.78 -2.18 9.21
CA HIS A 41 -1.50 -3.27 9.88
C HIS A 41 -1.64 -2.99 11.37
N GLN A 42 -2.87 -2.84 11.87
CA GLN A 42 -3.14 -2.50 13.28
C GLN A 42 -2.52 -3.49 14.28
N ARG A 43 -2.49 -4.79 13.96
CA ARG A 43 -1.86 -5.81 14.81
C ARG A 43 -0.31 -5.78 14.78
N LYS A 44 0.26 -4.91 13.95
CA LYS A 44 1.69 -4.64 13.81
C LYS A 44 1.99 -3.17 14.05
N GLU A 45 1.28 -2.54 14.99
CA GLU A 45 1.52 -1.14 15.37
C GLU A 45 1.39 -0.17 14.18
N ASN A 46 0.48 -0.46 13.24
CA ASN A 46 0.32 0.26 11.97
C ASN A 46 1.55 0.25 11.06
N LYS A 47 2.50 -0.65 11.26
CA LYS A 47 3.65 -0.84 10.39
C LYS A 47 3.31 -1.81 9.23
N PRO A 48 3.91 -1.62 8.03
CA PRO A 48 3.86 -2.62 6.97
C PRO A 48 4.53 -3.95 7.38
N LEU A 49 4.23 -5.02 6.65
CA LEU A 49 4.71 -6.36 6.99
C LEU A 49 6.16 -6.61 6.57
N LEU A 50 6.58 -5.98 5.49
CA LEU A 50 7.94 -6.04 4.95
C LEU A 50 8.61 -4.67 5.07
N GLY A 51 9.95 -4.66 5.15
CA GLY A 51 10.75 -3.44 5.25
C GLY A 51 11.23 -3.15 6.68
N VAL A 52 12.08 -2.13 6.78
CA VAL A 52 12.56 -1.57 8.06
C VAL A 52 11.83 -0.25 8.26
N TRP A 53 11.09 -0.16 9.36
CA TRP A 53 10.28 1.00 9.68
C TRP A 53 10.76 1.61 11.00
N PRO A 54 10.74 2.95 11.11
CA PRO A 54 11.08 3.60 12.36
C PRO A 54 10.13 3.12 13.48
N GLU A 55 10.63 3.08 14.71
CA GLU A 55 9.79 2.73 15.86
C GLU A 55 8.82 3.86 16.23
N VAL A 56 9.17 5.09 15.86
CA VAL A 56 8.42 6.31 16.17
C VAL A 56 8.07 7.04 14.87
N ASP A 57 6.80 7.41 14.73
CA ASP A 57 6.33 8.27 13.65
C ASP A 57 6.45 9.74 14.08
N ASP A 58 7.65 10.32 13.96
CA ASP A 58 7.85 11.75 14.15
C ASP A 58 7.23 12.55 13.00
N PRO A 59 6.87 13.84 13.17
CA PRO A 59 6.48 14.68 12.03
C PRO A 59 7.69 14.97 11.11
N PRO A 60 7.47 15.28 9.82
CA PRO A 60 8.54 15.67 8.92
C PRO A 60 9.13 17.02 9.30
N ASN A 61 10.45 17.15 9.19
CA ASN A 61 11.16 18.41 9.40
C ASN A 61 10.93 19.38 8.22
N GLU A 62 11.14 20.68 8.46
CA GLU A 62 11.12 21.67 7.38
C GLU A 62 12.17 21.33 6.32
N GLY A 63 11.74 21.29 5.06
CA GLY A 63 12.60 20.95 3.91
C GLY A 63 12.69 19.46 3.59
N GLU A 64 12.12 18.55 4.41
CA GLU A 64 12.05 17.14 4.05
C GLU A 64 11.11 16.90 2.87
N LYS A 65 11.60 16.18 1.87
CA LYS A 65 10.81 15.86 0.67
C LYS A 65 9.97 14.62 0.92
N ILE A 66 8.66 14.78 0.75
CA ILE A 66 7.71 13.67 0.76
C ILE A 66 7.48 13.18 -0.67
N VAL A 67 7.64 11.88 -0.89
CA VAL A 67 7.39 11.23 -2.18
C VAL A 67 6.15 10.34 -2.08
N CYS A 68 5.40 10.27 -3.18
CA CYS A 68 4.21 9.43 -3.28
C CYS A 68 4.51 8.23 -4.19
N ARG A 69 4.61 7.05 -3.59
CA ARG A 69 4.68 5.79 -4.33
C ARG A 69 3.26 5.34 -4.68
N GLN A 70 3.06 4.93 -5.92
CA GLN A 70 1.74 4.63 -6.46
C GLN A 70 1.72 3.26 -7.15
N TRP A 71 0.58 2.59 -7.06
CA TRP A 71 0.28 1.39 -7.84
C TRP A 71 -1.02 1.59 -8.60
N LEU A 72 -1.20 0.83 -9.68
CA LEU A 72 -2.46 0.74 -10.43
C LEU A 72 -3.00 2.12 -10.84
N GLY A 73 -2.14 2.96 -11.41
CA GLY A 73 -2.53 4.31 -11.86
C GLY A 73 -2.93 5.26 -10.72
N GLY A 74 -2.48 5.00 -9.48
CA GLY A 74 -2.76 5.84 -8.33
C GLY A 74 -4.00 5.44 -7.52
N VAL A 75 -4.60 4.28 -7.82
CA VAL A 75 -5.66 3.68 -6.98
C VAL A 75 -5.15 3.39 -5.58
N LEU A 76 -3.90 2.93 -5.47
CA LEU A 76 -3.20 2.69 -4.21
C LEU A 76 -2.04 3.68 -4.12
N LYS A 77 -1.91 4.34 -2.96
CA LYS A 77 -0.89 5.36 -2.70
C LYS A 77 -0.25 5.12 -1.35
N HIS A 78 1.06 5.31 -1.30
CA HIS A 78 1.85 5.35 -0.07
C HIS A 78 2.71 6.60 -0.11
N TYR A 79 2.85 7.26 1.04
CA TYR A 79 3.66 8.45 1.17
C TYR A 79 4.81 8.12 2.11
N GLU A 80 6.02 8.38 1.64
CA GLU A 80 7.26 8.16 2.38
C GLU A 80 8.16 9.39 2.27
N ARG A 81 9.11 9.50 3.19
CA ARG A 81 10.17 10.50 3.09
C ARG A 81 11.21 9.97 2.13
N GLU A 82 11.73 10.83 1.26
CA GLU A 82 12.96 10.50 0.53
C GLU A 82 14.07 10.37 1.57
N ALA A 83 14.53 9.14 1.83
CA ALA A 83 15.66 8.92 2.72
C ALA A 83 16.88 9.66 2.12
N ALA A 84 17.42 10.61 2.88
CA ALA A 84 18.63 11.34 2.52
C ALA A 84 19.84 10.42 2.39
#